data_AF-L7VMS4-F1
#
_entry.id   AF-L7VMS4-F1
#
_cell.length_a   1.000
_cell.length_b   1.000
_cell.length_c   1.000
_cell.angle_alpha   90.00
_cell.angle_beta   90.00
_cell.angle_gamma   90.00
#
_symmetry.space_group_name_H-M   'P 1'
#
loop_
_entity.id
_entity.type
_entity.pdbx_description
1 polymer ?
#
loop_
_entity_poly.entity_id
_entity_poly.type
_entity_poly.pdbx_seq_one_letter_code
_entity_poly.pdbx_strand_id
1 'polypeptide(L)'
;MRKKIYDDDDGRVIANMNIEGTPWYVPGKHGEANPVSEENMPGKKEMFHIIMGALAAGLLIGIVFIAAFFLFILFCTEVWFK
;
A
#
# COMPACT_ATOMS: atom_id res chain seq x y z
N MET A 1 4.75 -16.86 5.61
CA MET A 1 3.31 -17.10 5.35
C MET A 1 2.56 -15.82 5.71
N ARG A 2 1.68 -15.31 4.85
CA ARG A 2 0.91 -14.09 5.11
C ARG A 2 -0.24 -14.45 6.07
N LYS A 3 -0.34 -13.77 7.22
CA LYS A 3 -1.44 -13.98 8.16
C LYS A 3 -2.75 -13.53 7.48
N LYS A 4 -3.80 -14.34 7.54
CA LYS A 4 -5.13 -13.90 7.09
C LYS A 4 -5.65 -12.88 8.08
N ILE A 5 -6.04 -11.71 7.57
CA ILE A 5 -6.65 -10.62 8.33
C ILE A 5 -8.14 -10.70 8.01
N TYR A 6 -8.96 -10.67 9.05
CA TYR A 6 -10.41 -10.69 8.94
C TYR A 6 -10.95 -9.38 9.49
N ASP A 7 -11.97 -8.82 8.85
CA ASP A 7 -12.52 -7.50 9.20
C ASP A 7 -13.25 -7.50 10.56
N ASP A 8 -13.59 -8.69 11.07
CA ASP A 8 -14.25 -8.95 12.37
C ASP A 8 -13.28 -9.41 13.47
N ASP A 9 -11.98 -9.49 13.18
CA ASP A 9 -10.97 -9.88 14.16
C ASP A 9 -10.50 -8.67 14.98
N ASP A 10 -11.11 -8.48 16.16
CA ASP A 10 -10.76 -7.44 17.13
C ASP A 10 -9.38 -7.63 17.79
N GLY A 11 -8.59 -8.64 17.39
CA GLY A 11 -7.26 -8.93 17.92
C GLY A 11 -7.27 -9.46 19.37
N ARG A 12 -8.47 -9.72 19.92
CA ARG A 12 -8.67 -10.24 21.27
C ARG A 12 -8.44 -11.74 21.30
N VAL A 13 -7.70 -12.19 22.31
CA VAL A 13 -7.55 -13.62 22.58
C VAL A 13 -8.79 -14.13 23.31
N ILE A 14 -9.69 -14.81 22.60
CA ILE A 14 -10.91 -15.40 23.21
C ILE A 14 -10.55 -16.60 24.10
N ALA A 15 -9.59 -17.41 23.66
CA ALA A 15 -9.07 -18.55 24.41
C ALA A 15 -7.56 -18.66 24.20
N ASN A 16 -6.79 -18.60 25.29
CA ASN A 16 -5.34 -18.75 25.21
C ASN A 16 -4.98 -20.24 25.06
N MET A 17 -4.58 -20.64 23.84
CA MET A 17 -4.13 -22.00 23.52
C MET A 17 -2.60 -22.16 23.58
N ASN A 18 -1.88 -21.17 24.12
CA ASN A 18 -0.43 -21.24 24.31
C ASN A 18 -0.09 -22.09 25.54
N ILE A 19 -0.04 -23.41 25.34
CA ILE A 19 0.13 -24.40 26.41
C ILE A 19 1.55 -24.96 26.36
N GLU A 20 2.25 -24.96 27.49
CA GLU A 20 3.61 -25.51 27.61
C GLU A 20 3.67 -26.97 27.17
N GLY A 21 4.69 -27.31 26.37
CA GLY A 21 4.91 -28.68 25.87
C GLY A 21 4.18 -29.03 24.58
N THR A 22 3.34 -28.15 24.03
CA THR A 22 2.72 -28.36 22.71
C THR A 22 3.64 -27.89 21.57
N PRO A 23 3.56 -28.49 20.35
CA PRO A 23 4.37 -28.06 19.19
C PRO A 23 4.20 -26.60 18.77
N TRP A 24 3.13 -25.95 19.23
CA TRP A 24 2.78 -24.56 18.93
C TRP A 24 3.00 -23.61 20.12
N TYR A 25 3.67 -24.07 21.18
CA TYR A 25 4.03 -23.24 22.32
C TYR A 25 5.01 -22.13 21.92
N VAL A 26 4.74 -20.91 22.35
CA VAL A 26 5.61 -19.75 22.16
C VAL A 26 5.96 -19.17 23.53
N PRO A 27 7.22 -19.27 23.99
CA PRO A 27 7.63 -18.73 25.27
C PRO A 27 7.45 -17.21 25.30
N GLY A 28 6.90 -16.68 26.40
CA GLY A 28 6.72 -15.24 26.60
C GLY A 28 5.44 -14.62 26.01
N LYS A 29 4.62 -15.35 25.24
CA LYS A 29 3.30 -14.86 24.76
C LYS A 29 2.18 -15.25 25.72
N HIS A 30 2.01 -14.49 26.79
CA HIS A 30 0.89 -14.67 27.72
C HIS A 30 -0.21 -13.64 27.43
N GLY A 31 -1.21 -14.01 26.63
CA GLY A 31 -2.54 -13.37 26.64
C GLY A 31 -2.65 -11.89 26.26
N GLU A 32 -1.58 -11.21 25.87
CA GLU A 32 -1.69 -9.81 25.42
C GLU A 32 -2.32 -9.75 24.02
N ALA A 33 -3.46 -9.07 23.92
CA ALA A 33 -3.98 -8.59 22.65
C ALA A 33 -2.86 -7.78 22.00
N ASN A 34 -2.40 -8.19 20.82
CA ASN A 34 -1.38 -7.42 20.12
C ASN A 34 -2.00 -6.04 19.87
N PRO A 35 -1.44 -4.93 20.40
CA PRO A 35 -1.87 -3.63 19.93
C PRO A 35 -1.67 -3.62 18.42
N VAL A 36 -2.67 -3.15 17.67
CA VAL A 36 -2.57 -2.95 16.23
C VAL A 36 -1.26 -2.21 15.99
N SER A 37 -0.29 -2.91 15.40
CA SER A 37 1.09 -2.45 15.36
C SER A 37 1.17 -1.18 14.52
N GLU A 38 1.21 -0.02 15.16
CA GLU A 38 1.61 1.27 14.58
C GLU A 38 3.03 1.21 13.96
N GLU A 39 3.76 0.12 14.19
CA GLU A 39 5.10 -0.18 13.69
C GLU A 39 5.21 -0.19 12.15
N ASN A 40 4.09 -0.21 11.40
CA ASN A 40 4.10 -0.16 9.93
C ASN A 40 3.71 1.19 9.33
N MET A 41 3.53 2.26 10.12
CA MET A 41 3.31 3.59 9.56
C MET A 41 4.63 4.14 8.99
N PRO A 42 4.69 4.48 7.70
CA PRO A 42 5.89 5.09 7.13
C PRO A 42 6.19 6.39 7.86
N GLY A 43 7.46 6.60 8.23
CA GLY A 43 7.87 7.86 8.81
C GLY A 43 7.58 9.03 7.85
N LYS A 44 7.48 10.27 8.36
CA LYS A 44 7.19 11.47 7.52
C LYS A 44 8.09 11.59 6.28
N LYS A 45 9.35 11.16 6.40
CA LYS A 45 10.33 11.15 5.29
C LYS A 45 10.05 10.05 4.27
N GLU A 46 9.65 8.87 4.71
CA GLU A 46 9.29 7.75 3.84
C GLU A 46 7.99 8.04 3.08
N MET A 47 7.00 8.64 3.75
CA MET A 47 5.78 9.16 3.13
C MET A 47 6.10 10.11 1.97
N PHE A 48 7.06 11.01 2.15
CA PHE A 48 7.44 11.96 1.09
C PHE A 48 8.00 11.25 -0.14
N HIS A 49 8.85 10.22 0.04
CA HIS A 49 9.39 9.44 -1.07
C HIS A 49 8.30 8.66 -1.81
N ILE A 50 7.35 8.08 -1.08
CA ILE A 50 6.20 7.38 -1.66
C ILE A 50 5.37 8.36 -2.51
N ILE A 51 5.05 9.53 -1.95
CA ILE A 51 4.28 10.57 -2.65
C ILE A 51 5.01 11.07 -3.89
N MET A 52 6.32 11.38 -3.78
CA MET A 52 7.12 11.83 -4.93
C MET A 52 7.14 10.80 -6.06
N GLY A 53 7.27 9.51 -5.73
CA GLY A 53 7.22 8.43 -6.71
C GLY A 53 5.86 8.35 -7.43
N ALA A 54 4.77 8.41 -6.68
CA ALA A 54 3.42 8.40 -7.25
C ALA A 54 3.17 9.64 -8.13
N LEU A 55 3.63 10.81 -7.70
CA LEU A 55 3.53 12.06 -8.46
C LEU A 55 4.32 11.99 -9.78
N ALA A 56 5.55 11.49 -9.73
CA ALA A 56 6.38 11.33 -10.92
C ALA A 56 5.74 10.38 -11.94
N ALA A 57 5.19 9.25 -11.48
CA ALA A 57 4.47 8.32 -12.33
C ALA A 57 3.23 8.95 -12.97
N GLY A 58 2.42 9.67 -12.18
CA GLY A 58 1.24 10.38 -12.68
C GLY A 58 1.58 11.47 -13.71
N LEU A 59 2.65 12.23 -13.46
CA LEU A 59 3.13 13.27 -14.36
C LEU A 59 3.64 12.71 -15.68
N LEU A 60 4.34 11.57 -15.65
CA LEU A 60 4.78 10.87 -16.87
C LEU A 60 3.58 10.49 -17.74
N ILE A 61 2.55 9.88 -17.16
CA ILE A 61 1.33 9.52 -17.88
C ILE A 61 0.67 10.78 -18.46
N GLY A 62 0.59 11.86 -17.69
CA GLY A 62 0.06 13.15 -18.17
C GLY A 62 0.81 13.70 -19.38
N ILE A 63 2.14 13.64 -19.38
CA ILE A 63 2.96 14.09 -20.52
C ILE A 63 2.66 13.27 -21.79
N VAL A 64 2.47 11.96 -21.67
CA VAL A 64 2.14 11.10 -22.83
C VAL A 64 0.83 11.55 -23.46
N PHE A 65 -0.20 11.82 -22.66
CA PHE A 65 -1.48 12.32 -23.17
C PHE A 65 -1.35 13.71 -23.80
N ILE A 66 -0.64 14.63 -23.14
CA ILE A 66 -0.39 15.97 -23.69
C ILE A 66 0.31 15.88 -25.04
N ALA A 67 1.33 15.04 -25.17
CA ALA A 67 2.05 14.83 -26.42
C ALA A 67 1.15 14.24 -27.52
N ALA A 68 0.32 13.26 -27.17
CA ALA A 68 -0.65 12.68 -28.11
C ALA A 68 -1.66 13.71 -28.61
N PHE A 69 -2.25 14.51 -27.71
CA PHE A 69 -3.16 15.59 -28.09
C PHE A 69 -2.47 16.69 -28.90
N PHE A 70 -1.25 17.05 -28.54
CA PHE A 70 -0.45 18.03 -29.28
C PHE A 70 -0.20 17.58 -30.72
N LEU A 71 0.23 16.34 -30.91
CA LEU A 71 0.42 15.74 -32.24
C LEU A 71 -0.90 15.67 -33.02
N PHE A 72 -2.00 15.31 -32.35
CA PHE A 72 -3.33 15.29 -32.96
C PHE A 72 -3.77 16.67 -33.43
N ILE A 73 -3.57 17.71 -32.62
CA ILE A 73 -3.89 19.10 -33.00
C ILE A 73 -3.05 19.52 -34.21
N LEU A 74 -1.73 19.26 -34.19
CA LEU A 74 -0.85 19.56 -35.32
C LEU A 74 -1.29 18.85 -36.61
N PHE A 75 -1.69 17.58 -36.51
CA PHE A 75 -2.23 16.83 -37.63
C PHE A 75 -3.50 17.48 -38.17
N CYS A 76 -4.43 17.87 -37.30
CA CYS A 76 -5.65 18.55 -37.69
C CYS A 76 -5.35 19.88 -38.40
N THR A 77 -4.42 20.69 -37.90
CA THR A 77 -4.11 22.01 -38.48
C THR A 77 -3.32 21.94 -39.79
N GLU A 78 -2.33 21.06 -39.90
CA GLU A 78 -1.43 21.03 -41.06
C GLU A 78 -1.84 20.05 -42.16
N VAL A 79 -2.60 19.01 -41.83
CA VAL A 79 -2.98 17.96 -42.79
C VAL A 79 -4.48 17.98 -43.09
N TRP A 80 -5.33 18.14 -42.08
CA TRP A 80 -6.78 18.02 -42.27
C TRP A 80 -7.47 19.32 -42.67
N PHE A 81 -7.13 20.45 -42.03
CA PHE A 81 -7.80 21.74 -42.25
C PHE A 81 -7.07 22.66 -43.24
N LYS A 82 -6.06 22.13 -43.93
CA LYS A 82 -5.32 22.80 -44.99
C LYS A 82 -5.88 22.37 -46.35
#